data_AF-A0A0F9L0H4-F1
#
_entry.id   AF-A0A0F9L0H4-F1
#
_cell.length_a   1.000
_cell.length_b   1.000
_cell.length_c   1.000
_cell.angle_alpha   90.00
_cell.angle_beta   90.00
_cell.angle_gamma   90.00
#
_symmetry.space_group_name_H-M   'P 1'
#
loop_
_entity.id
_entity.type
_entity.pdbx_description
1 polymer ?
#
loop_
_entity_poly.entity_id
_entity_poly.type
_entity_poly.pdbx_seq_one_letter_code
_entity_poly.pdbx_strand_id
1 'polypeptide(L)'
;MAVIIWEGTTDDFQTAGNWSTAAVPVDGDEVIFDGRVTQSVAQGMLDSETGLATKGDYDLLHIKKGFTGDVGTAAEPLCCTASKVIMEGSGTLHLLCGEANQSTDATIPLVIVNNPDATVYLYSNANDGANLCEFTTVYILAGIVYLAFYDVDADDQGVYVKDLYINPRDNKAGNVTVSIQKDAYDVKNTVATNIYMQNGTLTTDSQVGIFEVYKGTVNYGTDLAGSPETDLNITTLRIYGGTFNWTPDDSGDDAYIGDLWLFGGALNASSATNNDRAKVLGNGPNKDIRVFKGAVLNIANNKGNITLDAASQLWSYDGTIKLDRNSSLSFVYNI
;
A
#
# COMPACT_ATOMS: atom_id res chain seq x y z
N MET A 1 10.16 29.34 0.34
CA MET A 1 10.65 28.77 1.60
C MET A 1 10.48 29.70 2.78
N ALA A 2 9.22 29.93 3.10
CA ALA A 2 8.76 30.31 4.43
C ALA A 2 8.27 29.07 5.17
N VAL A 3 8.20 29.16 6.50
CA VAL A 3 7.45 28.22 7.33
C VAL A 3 6.07 28.83 7.56
N ILE A 4 5.03 28.17 7.10
CA ILE A 4 3.65 28.67 7.14
C ILE A 4 2.82 27.72 8.01
N ILE A 5 2.21 28.26 9.06
CA ILE A 5 1.47 27.50 10.06
C ILE A 5 -0.02 27.73 9.85
N TRP A 6 -0.80 26.66 9.93
CA TRP A 6 -2.25 26.71 9.93
C TRP A 6 -2.77 27.39 11.21
N GLU A 7 -3.52 28.48 11.03
CA GLU A 7 -4.21 29.26 12.06
C GLU A 7 -5.74 29.26 11.86
N GLY A 8 -6.23 28.42 10.93
CA GLY A 8 -7.60 28.30 10.45
C GLY A 8 -8.70 28.87 11.34
N THR A 9 -9.40 29.86 10.79
CA THR A 9 -10.66 30.38 11.33
C THR A 9 -11.87 29.93 10.50
N THR A 10 -11.62 29.46 9.27
CA THR A 10 -12.54 28.73 8.40
C THR A 10 -11.93 27.36 8.03
N ASP A 11 -12.62 26.61 7.19
CA ASP A 11 -12.27 25.24 6.77
C ASP A 11 -11.59 25.16 5.39
N ASP A 12 -11.28 26.30 4.77
CA ASP A 12 -10.74 26.41 3.41
C ASP A 12 -9.22 26.61 3.41
N PHE A 13 -8.50 25.67 2.78
CA PHE A 13 -7.04 25.69 2.63
C PHE A 13 -6.55 26.91 1.85
N GLN A 14 -7.32 27.41 0.90
CA GLN A 14 -6.95 28.52 0.01
C GLN A 14 -7.31 29.90 0.55
N THR A 15 -7.96 29.98 1.71
CA THR A 15 -8.21 31.26 2.37
C THR A 15 -6.93 31.77 3.04
N ALA A 16 -6.33 32.83 2.47
CA ALA A 16 -5.08 33.43 2.95
C ALA A 16 -5.09 33.79 4.46
N GLY A 17 -6.25 34.15 5.00
CA GLY A 17 -6.42 34.49 6.42
C GLY A 17 -6.31 33.29 7.38
N ASN A 18 -6.28 32.06 6.89
CA ASN A 18 -6.10 30.86 7.69
C ASN A 18 -4.62 30.51 7.94
N TRP A 19 -3.69 31.32 7.44
CA TRP A 19 -2.26 31.04 7.49
C TRP A 19 -1.51 32.13 8.25
N SER A 20 -0.48 31.74 8.99
CA SER A 20 0.30 32.62 9.86
C SER A 20 1.00 33.79 9.15
N THR A 21 1.12 33.73 7.83
CA THR A 21 1.71 34.78 6.98
C THR A 21 0.67 35.66 6.30
N ALA A 22 -0.63 35.42 6.55
CA ALA A 22 -1.75 35.99 5.81
C ALA A 22 -1.65 35.77 4.28
N ALA A 23 -1.04 34.65 3.88
CA ALA A 23 -0.87 34.22 2.50
C ALA A 23 -0.98 32.69 2.41
N VAL A 24 -1.59 32.19 1.33
CA VAL A 24 -1.67 30.76 1.03
C VAL A 24 -0.26 30.22 0.76
N PRO A 25 0.10 29.03 1.26
CA PRO A 25 1.36 28.38 0.92
C PRO A 25 1.59 28.24 -0.58
N VAL A 26 2.84 28.43 -0.99
CA VAL A 26 3.29 28.27 -2.39
C VAL A 26 4.42 27.25 -2.47
N ASP A 27 4.90 26.98 -3.68
CA ASP A 27 5.96 26.01 -3.90
C ASP A 27 7.25 26.34 -3.11
N GLY A 28 7.88 25.30 -2.60
CA GLY A 28 9.06 25.34 -1.74
C GLY A 28 8.80 25.92 -0.35
N ASP A 29 7.55 26.00 0.13
CA ASP A 29 7.26 26.34 1.53
C ASP A 29 7.15 25.09 2.42
N GLU A 30 7.32 25.28 3.73
CA GLU A 30 6.99 24.28 4.74
C GLU A 30 5.60 24.56 5.32
N VAL A 31 4.66 23.65 5.08
CA VAL A 31 3.27 23.73 5.56
C VAL A 31 3.12 22.93 6.84
N ILE A 32 2.71 23.59 7.93
CA ILE A 32 2.67 22.98 9.26
C ILE A 32 1.29 23.13 9.91
N PHE A 33 0.73 22.00 10.34
CA PHE A 33 -0.40 21.95 11.26
C PHE A 33 0.13 21.56 12.64
N ASP A 34 0.29 22.53 13.56
CA ASP A 34 0.98 22.29 14.85
C ASP A 34 0.05 22.08 16.06
N GLY A 35 -1.26 22.25 15.89
CA GLY A 35 -2.25 22.12 16.95
C GLY A 35 -2.53 23.39 17.74
N ARG A 36 -1.99 24.55 17.34
CA ARG A 36 -2.41 25.85 17.89
C ARG A 36 -3.90 26.12 17.67
N VAL A 37 -4.41 25.61 16.55
CA VAL A 37 -5.83 25.46 16.26
C VAL A 37 -6.12 23.99 15.90
N THR A 38 -7.36 23.55 16.07
CA THR A 38 -7.82 22.21 15.69
C THR A 38 -8.88 22.25 14.59
N GLN A 39 -9.13 23.45 14.02
CA GLN A 39 -10.04 23.63 12.91
C GLN A 39 -9.58 22.76 11.73
N SER A 40 -10.48 21.88 11.28
CA SER A 40 -10.21 20.99 10.16
C SER A 40 -10.25 21.74 8.84
N VAL A 41 -9.47 21.27 7.88
CA VAL A 41 -9.51 21.72 6.49
C VAL A 41 -10.50 20.81 5.76
N ALA A 42 -11.76 21.24 5.64
CA ALA A 42 -12.78 20.47 4.94
C ALA A 42 -12.72 20.70 3.43
N GLN A 43 -12.35 21.92 3.01
CA GLN A 43 -12.12 22.29 1.62
C GLN A 43 -10.62 22.27 1.40
N GLY A 44 -10.13 21.15 0.87
CA GLY A 44 -8.72 20.96 0.52
C GLY A 44 -8.29 21.82 -0.66
N MET A 45 -7.46 21.26 -1.53
CA MET A 45 -7.06 21.90 -2.79
C MET A 45 -7.44 20.92 -3.89
N LEU A 46 -8.49 21.24 -4.64
CA LEU A 46 -9.03 20.38 -5.69
C LEU A 46 -8.19 20.50 -6.95
N ASP A 47 -8.03 19.38 -7.65
CA ASP A 47 -7.27 19.25 -8.90
C ASP A 47 -7.58 20.31 -9.96
N SER A 48 -8.84 20.75 -10.06
CA SER A 48 -9.32 21.70 -11.07
C SER A 48 -9.16 23.17 -10.69
N GLU A 49 -8.64 23.46 -9.50
CA GLU A 49 -8.51 24.83 -9.03
C GLU A 49 -7.32 25.54 -9.68
N THR A 50 -7.62 26.65 -10.34
CA THR A 50 -6.61 27.54 -10.93
C THR A 50 -5.63 28.03 -9.87
N GLY A 51 -4.45 27.41 -9.80
CA GLY A 51 -3.39 27.79 -8.87
C GLY A 51 -2.45 26.66 -8.47
N LEU A 52 -2.91 25.41 -8.54
CA LEU A 52 -2.12 24.21 -8.17
C LEU A 52 -0.76 24.11 -8.89
N ALA A 53 -0.69 24.54 -10.16
CA ALA A 53 0.55 24.46 -10.95
C ALA A 53 1.66 25.40 -10.43
N THR A 54 1.34 26.22 -9.44
CA THR A 54 2.26 27.13 -8.73
C THR A 54 2.15 26.99 -7.20
N LYS A 55 1.35 26.03 -6.74
CA LYS A 55 0.97 25.83 -5.34
C LYS A 55 0.74 24.34 -5.10
N GLY A 56 1.70 23.67 -4.51
CA GLY A 56 1.54 22.27 -4.12
C GLY A 56 2.84 21.51 -4.04
N ASP A 57 3.91 22.00 -4.67
CA ASP A 57 5.26 21.44 -4.54
C ASP A 57 5.89 21.97 -3.25
N TYR A 58 5.41 21.49 -2.11
CA TYR A 58 5.91 21.92 -0.79
C TYR A 58 7.22 21.24 -0.46
N ASP A 59 8.14 21.94 0.22
CA ASP A 59 9.33 21.29 0.79
C ASP A 59 8.93 20.30 1.90
N LEU A 60 7.88 20.63 2.66
CA LEU A 60 7.37 19.83 3.76
C LEU A 60 5.86 20.05 3.97
N LEU A 61 5.12 18.97 4.16
CA LEU A 61 3.78 18.97 4.78
C LEU A 61 3.86 18.20 6.10
N HIS A 62 3.73 18.90 7.24
CA HIS A 62 3.84 18.29 8.58
C HIS A 62 2.59 18.52 9.42
N ILE A 63 1.84 17.45 9.64
CA ILE A 63 0.73 17.41 10.57
C ILE A 63 1.29 16.92 11.91
N LYS A 64 1.58 17.84 12.82
CA LYS A 64 2.24 17.53 14.10
C LYS A 64 1.27 16.91 15.09
N LYS A 65 1.83 16.23 16.08
CA LYS A 65 1.11 15.54 17.16
C LYS A 65 0.03 16.36 17.90
N GLY A 66 0.18 17.69 17.96
CA GLY A 66 -0.81 18.55 18.61
C GLY A 66 -2.09 18.77 17.78
N PHE A 67 -2.04 18.54 16.46
CA PHE A 67 -3.17 18.78 15.58
C PHE A 67 -4.09 17.56 15.54
N THR A 68 -5.36 17.79 15.85
CA THR A 68 -6.41 16.77 15.89
C THR A 68 -7.50 16.99 14.84
N GLY A 69 -7.41 18.06 14.06
CA GLY A 69 -8.33 18.29 12.95
C GLY A 69 -7.99 17.40 11.76
N ASP A 70 -8.93 17.29 10.84
CA ASP A 70 -8.73 16.61 9.57
C ASP A 70 -8.11 17.56 8.53
N VAL A 71 -7.40 16.99 7.56
CA VAL A 71 -6.82 17.69 6.41
C VAL A 71 -7.33 17.05 5.12
N GLY A 72 -8.22 17.77 4.45
CA GLY A 72 -8.95 17.29 3.28
C GLY A 72 -10.05 16.31 3.64
N THR A 73 -10.88 16.00 2.66
CA THR A 73 -11.93 14.98 2.71
C THR A 73 -11.83 14.08 1.48
N ALA A 74 -12.61 13.00 1.43
CA ALA A 74 -12.68 12.18 0.22
C ALA A 74 -13.15 12.98 -1.00
N ALA A 75 -14.09 13.91 -0.82
CA ALA A 75 -14.62 14.76 -1.89
C ALA A 75 -13.70 15.95 -2.21
N GLU A 76 -13.00 16.48 -1.20
CA GLU A 76 -12.11 17.64 -1.33
C GLU A 76 -10.76 17.33 -0.66
N PRO A 77 -9.93 16.46 -1.26
CA PRO A 77 -8.62 16.13 -0.72
C PRO A 77 -7.65 17.29 -0.78
N LEU A 78 -6.53 17.17 -0.08
CA LEU A 78 -5.38 18.01 -0.32
C LEU A 78 -4.58 17.42 -1.50
N CYS A 79 -4.74 18.00 -2.70
CA CYS A 79 -3.89 17.68 -3.85
C CYS A 79 -2.54 18.40 -3.72
N CYS A 80 -1.41 17.70 -3.73
CA CYS A 80 -0.08 18.34 -3.72
C CYS A 80 1.05 17.37 -4.16
N THR A 81 2.26 17.89 -4.28
CA THR A 81 3.51 17.16 -4.62
C THR A 81 4.62 17.47 -3.62
N ALA A 82 4.30 17.45 -2.32
CA ALA A 82 5.28 17.74 -1.28
C ALA A 82 6.51 16.79 -1.34
N SER A 83 7.71 17.36 -1.23
CA SER A 83 8.97 16.61 -1.12
C SER A 83 9.01 15.67 0.10
N LYS A 84 8.26 16.02 1.15
CA LYS A 84 8.12 15.19 2.35
C LYS A 84 6.79 15.43 3.04
N VAL A 85 6.13 14.34 3.44
CA VAL A 85 4.91 14.37 4.26
C VAL A 85 5.16 13.65 5.59
N ILE A 86 4.78 14.27 6.70
CA ILE A 86 4.87 13.69 8.04
C ILE A 86 3.51 13.82 8.73
N MET A 87 2.91 12.68 9.07
CA MET A 87 1.66 12.58 9.83
C MET A 87 1.94 12.08 11.26
N GLU A 88 1.92 13.01 12.21
CA GLU A 88 1.99 12.74 13.65
C GLU A 88 0.73 13.19 14.39
N GLY A 89 -0.16 13.98 13.77
CA GLY A 89 -1.47 14.34 14.29
C GLY A 89 -2.41 13.13 14.41
N SER A 90 -3.56 13.31 15.06
CA SER A 90 -4.53 12.22 15.29
C SER A 90 -5.77 12.31 14.39
N GLY A 91 -5.83 13.29 13.50
CA GLY A 91 -6.94 13.44 12.56
C GLY A 91 -6.81 12.52 11.34
N THR A 92 -7.66 12.77 10.36
CA THR A 92 -7.67 12.14 9.05
C THR A 92 -6.92 13.00 8.04
N LEU A 93 -6.08 12.38 7.21
CA LEU A 93 -5.45 13.04 6.06
C LEU A 93 -5.95 12.38 4.76
N HIS A 94 -6.59 13.15 3.89
CA HIS A 94 -6.84 12.78 2.50
C HIS A 94 -5.82 13.48 1.61
N LEU A 95 -4.79 12.74 1.20
CA LEU A 95 -3.71 13.25 0.38
C LEU A 95 -3.78 12.66 -1.02
N LEU A 96 -4.04 13.53 -1.97
CA LEU A 96 -4.03 13.21 -3.39
C LEU A 96 -2.66 13.60 -3.96
N CYS A 97 -1.91 12.63 -4.48
CA CYS A 97 -0.68 12.89 -5.22
C CYS A 97 -1.05 13.28 -6.64
N GLY A 98 -0.75 14.51 -7.03
CA GLY A 98 -1.00 14.98 -8.38
C GLY A 98 -0.80 16.48 -8.55
N GLU A 99 -0.80 16.89 -9.80
CA GLU A 99 -0.67 18.28 -10.23
C GLU A 99 -2.04 18.89 -10.61
N ALA A 100 -2.05 20.18 -10.95
CA ALA A 100 -3.24 21.00 -11.28
C ALA A 100 -4.15 20.52 -12.42
N ASN A 101 -3.81 19.43 -13.09
CA ASN A 101 -4.58 18.89 -14.20
C ASN A 101 -4.80 17.38 -14.11
N GLN A 102 -4.22 16.71 -13.09
CA GLN A 102 -4.26 15.26 -12.94
C GLN A 102 -3.96 14.52 -14.25
N SER A 103 -3.06 15.09 -15.05
CA SER A 103 -2.75 14.56 -16.38
C SER A 103 -1.26 14.67 -16.68
N THR A 104 -0.44 14.69 -15.62
CA THR A 104 1.02 14.72 -15.68
C THR A 104 1.56 13.85 -14.57
N ASP A 105 2.76 13.31 -14.81
CA ASP A 105 3.49 12.58 -13.79
C ASP A 105 3.69 13.44 -12.54
N ALA A 106 3.54 12.85 -11.36
CA ALA A 106 3.70 13.52 -10.08
C ALA A 106 4.39 12.59 -9.07
N THR A 107 5.14 13.15 -8.13
CA THR A 107 5.86 12.33 -7.15
C THR A 107 5.90 12.98 -5.79
N ILE A 108 5.60 12.18 -4.76
CA ILE A 108 5.87 12.49 -3.36
C ILE A 108 6.96 11.52 -2.88
N PRO A 109 8.21 11.99 -2.71
CA PRO A 109 9.34 11.09 -2.43
C PRO A 109 9.24 10.34 -1.10
N LEU A 110 8.66 10.97 -0.07
CA LEU A 110 8.69 10.43 1.28
C LEU A 110 7.41 10.76 2.06
N VAL A 111 6.73 9.72 2.55
CA VAL A 111 5.64 9.83 3.52
C VAL A 111 5.99 9.08 4.80
N ILE A 112 5.76 9.68 5.96
CA ILE A 112 5.92 9.04 7.27
C ILE A 112 4.62 9.18 8.06
N VAL A 113 4.01 8.06 8.43
CA VAL A 113 2.84 8.02 9.33
C VAL A 113 3.27 7.47 10.69
N ASN A 114 3.11 8.26 11.75
CA ASN A 114 3.68 8.00 13.08
C ASN A 114 2.73 8.40 14.22
N ASN A 115 1.45 8.12 14.08
CA ASN A 115 0.48 8.23 15.17
C ASN A 115 -0.54 7.09 15.10
N PRO A 116 -0.72 6.28 16.16
CA PRO A 116 -1.66 5.16 16.17
C PRO A 116 -3.13 5.57 15.97
N ASP A 117 -3.46 6.83 16.26
CA ASP A 117 -4.82 7.36 16.14
C ASP A 117 -5.06 8.03 14.77
N ALA A 118 -4.02 8.17 13.93
CA ALA A 118 -4.15 8.77 12.60
C ALA A 118 -4.85 7.82 11.62
N THR A 119 -5.67 8.41 10.74
CA THR A 119 -6.16 7.74 9.53
C THR A 119 -5.61 8.49 8.31
N VAL A 120 -5.00 7.78 7.36
CA VAL A 120 -4.37 8.41 6.18
C VAL A 120 -4.81 7.71 4.92
N TYR A 121 -5.31 8.48 3.95
CA TYR A 121 -5.64 8.05 2.60
C TYR A 121 -4.61 8.63 1.64
N LEU A 122 -3.89 7.76 0.92
CA LEU A 122 -2.91 8.12 -0.09
C LEU A 122 -3.36 7.57 -1.44
N TYR A 123 -3.64 8.44 -2.40
CA TYR A 123 -4.17 8.04 -3.71
C TYR A 123 -3.85 9.08 -4.79
N SER A 124 -4.23 8.80 -6.03
CA SER A 124 -4.12 9.71 -7.17
C SER A 124 -5.25 9.44 -8.17
N ASN A 125 -5.52 10.43 -9.02
CA ASN A 125 -6.44 10.31 -10.16
C ASN A 125 -5.69 10.11 -11.50
N ALA A 126 -4.35 10.04 -11.47
CA ALA A 126 -3.51 10.12 -12.67
C ALA A 126 -2.44 9.01 -12.74
N ASN A 127 -2.69 7.86 -12.13
CA ASN A 127 -1.85 6.67 -12.28
C ASN A 127 -2.45 5.72 -13.31
N ASP A 128 -2.10 5.91 -14.58
CA ASP A 128 -2.70 5.20 -15.71
C ASP A 128 -1.64 4.83 -16.78
N GLY A 129 -2.07 4.37 -17.96
CA GLY A 129 -1.15 4.03 -19.06
C GLY A 129 -0.38 5.21 -19.67
N ALA A 130 -0.75 6.45 -19.36
CA ALA A 130 -0.14 7.68 -19.86
C ALA A 130 0.67 8.42 -18.77
N ASN A 131 0.18 8.41 -17.54
CA ASN A 131 0.68 9.21 -16.43
C ASN A 131 1.04 8.34 -15.23
N LEU A 132 2.04 8.78 -14.47
CA LEU A 132 2.51 8.12 -13.25
C LEU A 132 2.43 9.08 -12.07
N CYS A 133 1.60 8.74 -11.09
CA CYS A 133 1.64 9.35 -9.77
C CYS A 133 2.22 8.38 -8.75
N GLU A 134 3.27 8.81 -8.06
CA GLU A 134 4.10 7.93 -7.24
C GLU A 134 4.29 8.48 -5.81
N PHE A 135 4.12 7.61 -4.83
CA PHE A 135 4.77 7.72 -3.53
C PHE A 135 6.02 6.84 -3.52
N THR A 136 7.20 7.45 -3.61
CA THR A 136 8.45 6.68 -3.77
C THR A 136 8.76 5.84 -2.54
N THR A 137 8.59 6.41 -1.34
CA THR A 137 8.81 5.68 -0.09
C THR A 137 7.79 6.05 0.95
N VAL A 138 7.09 5.05 1.50
CA VAL A 138 6.09 5.23 2.55
C VAL A 138 6.52 4.44 3.79
N TYR A 139 6.75 5.13 4.90
CA TYR A 139 7.00 4.53 6.22
C TYR A 139 5.75 4.60 7.09
N ILE A 140 5.24 3.44 7.49
CA ILE A 140 4.09 3.33 8.38
C ILE A 140 4.57 2.80 9.73
N LEU A 141 4.73 3.71 10.68
CA LEU A 141 5.21 3.44 12.03
C LEU A 141 4.05 3.31 13.03
N ALA A 142 2.92 3.96 12.76
CA ALA A 142 1.67 3.80 13.48
C ALA A 142 0.51 4.37 12.64
N GLY A 143 -0.73 3.95 12.93
CA GLY A 143 -1.97 4.47 12.33
C GLY A 143 -2.70 3.47 11.43
N ILE A 144 -3.78 3.94 10.85
CA ILE A 144 -4.53 3.25 9.79
C ILE A 144 -4.21 3.94 8.46
N VAL A 145 -3.73 3.19 7.48
CA VAL A 145 -3.36 3.74 6.17
C VAL A 145 -4.09 2.99 5.06
N TYR A 146 -4.72 3.76 4.18
CA TYR A 146 -5.36 3.31 2.97
C TYR A 146 -4.54 3.80 1.77
N LEU A 147 -4.11 2.88 0.93
CA LEU A 147 -3.35 3.16 -0.30
C LEU A 147 -4.19 2.80 -1.51
N ALA A 148 -4.15 3.67 -2.53
CA ALA A 148 -4.93 3.49 -3.75
C ALA A 148 -6.41 3.18 -3.43
N PHE A 149 -6.95 3.98 -2.51
CA PHE A 149 -8.26 3.80 -1.92
C PHE A 149 -9.06 5.07 -2.16
N TYR A 150 -10.15 4.98 -2.92
CA TYR A 150 -11.06 6.09 -3.13
C TYR A 150 -12.51 5.66 -2.92
N ASP A 151 -13.20 6.38 -2.06
CA ASP A 151 -14.54 6.01 -1.55
C ASP A 151 -15.69 6.52 -2.44
N VAL A 152 -15.40 7.31 -3.50
CA VAL A 152 -16.46 8.01 -4.27
C VAL A 152 -16.49 7.67 -5.77
N ASP A 153 -16.36 6.38 -6.11
CA ASP A 153 -16.73 5.82 -7.42
C ASP A 153 -16.03 6.47 -8.64
N ALA A 154 -14.83 6.01 -8.99
CA ALA A 154 -14.33 6.03 -10.36
C ALA A 154 -13.30 4.91 -10.55
N ASP A 155 -13.50 4.07 -11.56
CA ASP A 155 -12.78 2.81 -11.78
C ASP A 155 -11.26 2.93 -12.02
N ASP A 156 -10.70 4.14 -12.17
CA ASP A 156 -9.32 4.36 -12.62
C ASP A 156 -8.40 5.03 -11.58
N GLN A 157 -8.74 4.97 -10.29
CA GLN A 157 -7.96 5.64 -9.25
C GLN A 157 -7.01 4.70 -8.52
N GLY A 158 -5.74 4.75 -8.93
CA GLY A 158 -4.62 4.07 -8.30
C GLY A 158 -3.54 5.03 -7.84
N VAL A 159 -2.48 4.52 -7.21
CA VAL A 159 -1.24 5.29 -7.03
C VAL A 159 -0.07 4.33 -6.93
N TYR A 160 1.02 4.61 -7.62
CA TYR A 160 2.20 3.77 -7.46
C TYR A 160 2.84 4.02 -6.10
N VAL A 161 3.00 2.97 -5.30
CA VAL A 161 3.85 3.02 -4.10
C VAL A 161 5.08 2.20 -4.38
N LYS A 162 6.24 2.83 -4.61
CA LYS A 162 7.43 2.06 -5.00
C LYS A 162 7.93 1.16 -3.88
N ASP A 163 8.21 1.75 -2.72
CA ASP A 163 8.68 1.03 -1.54
C ASP A 163 7.80 1.34 -0.31
N LEU A 164 7.06 0.33 0.15
CA LEU A 164 6.22 0.39 1.34
C LEU A 164 6.90 -0.31 2.52
N TYR A 165 7.15 0.44 3.60
CA TYR A 165 7.73 -0.05 4.84
C TYR A 165 6.70 -0.03 5.96
N ILE A 166 6.25 -1.22 6.39
CA ILE A 166 5.33 -1.39 7.53
C ILE A 166 6.17 -1.78 8.74
N ASN A 167 6.49 -0.80 9.59
CA ASN A 167 7.40 -0.98 10.71
C ASN A 167 6.83 -0.39 12.00
N PRO A 168 5.86 -1.08 12.63
CA PRO A 168 5.14 -0.55 13.78
C PRO A 168 6.08 -0.18 14.93
N ARG A 169 5.89 0.99 15.53
CA ARG A 169 6.66 1.45 16.69
C ARG A 169 6.58 0.42 17.82
N ASP A 170 7.72 0.20 18.48
CA ASP A 170 7.89 -0.84 19.51
C ASP A 170 7.54 -2.26 19.03
N ASN A 171 7.47 -2.48 17.71
CA ASN A 171 7.10 -3.74 17.09
C ASN A 171 5.73 -4.28 17.56
N LYS A 172 4.77 -3.38 17.82
CA LYS A 172 3.40 -3.76 18.24
C LYS A 172 2.47 -3.85 17.04
N ALA A 173 1.93 -5.05 16.79
CA ALA A 173 1.06 -5.30 15.63
C ALA A 173 -0.16 -4.35 15.59
N GLY A 174 -0.82 -4.15 16.74
CA GLY A 174 -2.00 -3.29 16.83
C GLY A 174 -1.75 -1.79 16.62
N ASN A 175 -0.50 -1.38 16.40
CA ASN A 175 -0.21 0.02 16.10
C ASN A 175 -0.39 0.35 14.61
N VAL A 176 -0.42 -0.63 13.70
CA VAL A 176 -0.46 -0.37 12.26
C VAL A 176 -1.44 -1.31 11.56
N THR A 177 -2.36 -0.71 10.81
CA THR A 177 -3.20 -1.40 9.82
C THR A 177 -3.01 -0.73 8.47
N VAL A 178 -2.80 -1.53 7.43
CA VAL A 178 -2.67 -1.03 6.05
C VAL A 178 -3.65 -1.78 5.16
N SER A 179 -4.36 -1.04 4.33
CA SER A 179 -5.23 -1.57 3.29
C SER A 179 -4.82 -0.98 1.94
N ILE A 180 -4.52 -1.85 1.00
CA ILE A 180 -4.28 -1.50 -0.40
C ILE A 180 -5.46 -2.08 -1.18
N GLN A 181 -6.30 -1.22 -1.74
CA GLN A 181 -7.53 -1.71 -2.38
C GLN A 181 -7.19 -2.34 -3.73
N LYS A 182 -6.71 -1.56 -4.69
CA LYS A 182 -6.28 -2.05 -6.01
C LYS A 182 -5.24 -1.11 -6.60
N ASP A 183 -4.61 -1.49 -7.71
CA ASP A 183 -3.80 -0.59 -8.56
C ASP A 183 -2.71 0.24 -7.85
N ALA A 184 -2.16 -0.30 -6.77
CA ALA A 184 -0.96 0.24 -6.15
C ALA A 184 0.26 -0.33 -6.88
N TYR A 185 0.47 0.10 -8.12
CA TYR A 185 1.63 -0.24 -8.95
C TYR A 185 1.82 0.84 -10.04
N ASP A 186 2.97 0.87 -10.69
CA ASP A 186 3.23 1.74 -11.83
C ASP A 186 2.48 1.20 -13.05
N VAL A 187 1.30 1.75 -13.34
CA VAL A 187 0.45 1.30 -14.45
C VAL A 187 1.12 1.56 -15.79
N LYS A 188 1.76 2.73 -15.93
CA LYS A 188 2.44 3.20 -17.13
C LYS A 188 3.57 2.27 -17.59
N ASN A 189 4.37 1.78 -16.66
CA ASN A 189 5.54 0.93 -16.96
C ASN A 189 5.37 -0.53 -16.50
N THR A 190 4.22 -0.88 -15.93
CA THR A 190 3.90 -2.22 -15.38
C THR A 190 4.93 -2.66 -14.32
N VAL A 191 5.23 -1.79 -13.36
CA VAL A 191 6.17 -2.07 -12.27
C VAL A 191 5.42 -2.23 -10.95
N ALA A 192 5.50 -3.43 -10.38
CA ALA A 192 4.84 -3.77 -9.12
C ALA A 192 5.50 -3.10 -7.89
N THR A 193 4.71 -2.85 -6.85
CA THR A 193 5.15 -2.31 -5.56
C THR A 193 6.06 -3.28 -4.79
N ASN A 194 7.04 -2.76 -4.04
CA ASN A 194 7.77 -3.54 -3.04
C ASN A 194 7.22 -3.30 -1.63
N ILE A 195 7.03 -4.37 -0.87
CA ILE A 195 6.49 -4.33 0.49
C ILE A 195 7.46 -5.00 1.45
N TYR A 196 7.84 -4.26 2.49
CA TYR A 196 8.72 -4.71 3.57
C TYR A 196 7.98 -4.57 4.91
N MET A 197 7.52 -5.70 5.46
CA MET A 197 6.68 -5.74 6.65
C MET A 197 7.39 -6.36 7.85
N GLN A 198 7.67 -5.52 8.86
CA GLN A 198 8.28 -5.97 10.10
C GLN A 198 7.24 -6.62 11.04
N ASN A 199 6.02 -6.07 11.10
CA ASN A 199 4.86 -6.54 11.87
C ASN A 199 3.60 -5.74 11.46
N GLY A 200 2.44 -5.99 12.08
CA GLY A 200 1.20 -5.26 11.82
C GLY A 200 0.15 -6.12 11.11
N THR A 201 -0.84 -5.45 10.51
CA THR A 201 -1.80 -6.08 9.61
C THR A 201 -1.78 -5.36 8.27
N LEU A 202 -1.66 -6.13 7.20
CA LEU A 202 -1.74 -5.65 5.82
C LEU A 202 -2.80 -6.47 5.08
N THR A 203 -3.71 -5.77 4.40
CA THR A 203 -4.59 -6.37 3.41
C THR A 203 -4.34 -5.71 2.06
N THR A 204 -4.15 -6.50 1.01
CA THR A 204 -3.78 -5.96 -0.31
C THR A 204 -4.33 -6.81 -1.45
N ASP A 205 -4.96 -6.14 -2.41
CA ASP A 205 -5.37 -6.72 -3.71
C ASP A 205 -4.64 -5.97 -4.85
N SER A 206 -3.32 -5.84 -4.74
CA SER A 206 -2.43 -5.26 -5.76
C SER A 206 -1.25 -6.20 -6.06
N GLN A 207 -0.70 -6.11 -7.27
CA GLN A 207 0.52 -6.84 -7.65
C GLN A 207 1.73 -6.38 -6.84
N VAL A 208 2.64 -7.31 -6.55
CA VAL A 208 3.82 -7.05 -5.71
C VAL A 208 5.09 -7.60 -6.37
N GLY A 209 6.12 -6.75 -6.46
CA GLY A 209 7.45 -7.15 -6.89
C GLY A 209 8.12 -7.99 -5.82
N ILE A 210 8.58 -7.32 -4.76
CA ILE A 210 9.19 -7.97 -3.59
C ILE A 210 8.24 -7.85 -2.40
N PHE A 211 7.95 -8.97 -1.75
CA PHE A 211 7.19 -9.01 -0.50
C PHE A 211 8.03 -9.68 0.59
N GLU A 212 8.53 -8.93 1.55
CA GLU A 212 9.22 -9.46 2.73
C GLU A 212 8.38 -9.33 4.00
N VAL A 213 8.15 -10.45 4.70
CA VAL A 213 7.35 -10.49 5.93
C VAL A 213 8.16 -11.09 7.07
N TYR A 214 8.42 -10.29 8.10
CA TYR A 214 9.14 -10.74 9.29
C TYR A 214 8.19 -11.20 10.39
N LYS A 215 7.06 -10.51 10.59
CA LYS A 215 5.97 -10.85 11.52
C LYS A 215 4.65 -10.25 11.03
N GLY A 216 3.59 -10.46 11.81
CA GLY A 216 2.28 -9.88 11.58
C GLY A 216 1.39 -10.78 10.74
N THR A 217 0.35 -10.18 10.17
CA THR A 217 -0.63 -10.86 9.33
C THR A 217 -0.79 -10.13 8.02
N VAL A 218 -0.60 -10.85 6.92
CA VAL A 218 -0.93 -10.40 5.57
C VAL A 218 -2.17 -11.16 5.10
N ASN A 219 -3.12 -10.44 4.52
CA ASN A 219 -4.22 -11.01 3.76
C ASN A 219 -4.09 -10.52 2.31
N TYR A 220 -3.81 -11.43 1.40
CA TYR A 220 -3.57 -11.13 -0.01
C TYR A 220 -4.70 -11.70 -0.84
N GLY A 221 -5.41 -10.86 -1.59
CA GLY A 221 -6.50 -11.31 -2.44
C GLY A 221 -7.79 -11.55 -1.66
N THR A 222 -8.33 -10.54 -0.99
CA THR A 222 -9.48 -10.69 -0.08
C THR A 222 -10.83 -10.32 -0.70
N ASP A 223 -10.86 -9.86 -1.96
CA ASP A 223 -12.07 -9.28 -2.59
C ASP A 223 -12.60 -8.11 -1.76
N LEU A 224 -11.74 -7.11 -1.49
CA LEU A 224 -12.12 -5.96 -0.65
C LEU A 224 -13.26 -5.11 -1.25
N ALA A 225 -13.56 -5.26 -2.54
CA ALA A 225 -14.50 -4.41 -3.27
C ALA A 225 -15.65 -5.16 -3.98
N GLY A 226 -15.76 -6.49 -3.84
CA GLY A 226 -16.77 -7.29 -4.53
C GLY A 226 -16.55 -7.41 -6.04
N SER A 227 -15.35 -7.06 -6.52
CA SER A 227 -14.93 -7.18 -7.90
C SER A 227 -13.58 -7.90 -7.93
N PRO A 228 -13.46 -9.00 -8.68
CA PRO A 228 -12.20 -9.69 -8.81
C PRO A 228 -11.19 -8.81 -9.56
N GLU A 229 -10.04 -8.60 -8.94
CA GLU A 229 -8.91 -7.89 -9.56
C GLU A 229 -8.21 -8.77 -10.60
N THR A 230 -7.42 -8.16 -11.48
CA THR A 230 -6.55 -8.88 -12.41
C THR A 230 -5.10 -8.72 -12.00
N ASP A 231 -4.25 -9.67 -12.39
CA ASP A 231 -2.80 -9.62 -12.19
C ASP A 231 -2.39 -9.60 -10.72
N LEU A 232 -3.02 -10.42 -9.86
CA LEU A 232 -2.68 -10.55 -8.44
C LEU A 232 -1.40 -11.38 -8.21
N ASN A 233 -0.33 -10.94 -8.86
CA ASN A 233 0.94 -11.62 -8.98
C ASN A 233 1.95 -11.10 -7.95
N ILE A 234 2.73 -12.02 -7.38
CA ILE A 234 3.87 -11.71 -6.52
C ILE A 234 5.14 -12.23 -7.18
N THR A 235 6.07 -11.35 -7.57
CA THR A 235 7.32 -11.79 -8.22
C THR A 235 8.22 -12.55 -7.25
N THR A 236 8.40 -12.05 -6.03
CA THR A 236 9.19 -12.70 -4.98
C THR A 236 8.56 -12.52 -3.61
N LEU A 237 8.25 -13.63 -2.94
CA LEU A 237 7.74 -13.66 -1.56
C LEU A 237 8.76 -14.29 -0.62
N ARG A 238 9.14 -13.54 0.43
CA ARG A 238 10.02 -14.01 1.51
C ARG A 238 9.32 -13.87 2.85
N ILE A 239 9.10 -15.00 3.53
CA ILE A 239 8.48 -15.04 4.85
C ILE A 239 9.50 -15.52 5.87
N TYR A 240 9.92 -14.62 6.75
CA TYR A 240 10.78 -14.92 7.90
C TYR A 240 9.95 -15.25 9.16
N GLY A 241 8.68 -14.84 9.20
CA GLY A 241 7.75 -15.13 10.29
C GLY A 241 6.34 -14.60 10.03
N GLY A 242 5.44 -14.72 11.01
CA GLY A 242 4.04 -14.27 10.87
C GLY A 242 3.16 -15.23 10.08
N THR A 243 2.06 -14.71 9.53
CA THR A 243 1.09 -15.45 8.72
C THR A 243 0.76 -14.66 7.45
N PHE A 244 0.87 -15.33 6.31
CA PHE A 244 0.50 -14.81 5.01
C PHE A 244 -0.68 -15.62 4.48
N ASN A 245 -1.87 -15.06 4.50
CA ASN A 245 -3.06 -15.67 3.92
C ASN A 245 -3.10 -15.32 2.43
N TRP A 246 -3.06 -16.34 1.57
CA TRP A 246 -3.02 -16.17 0.11
C TRP A 246 -4.32 -16.69 -0.49
N THR A 247 -5.21 -15.78 -0.87
CA THR A 247 -6.56 -16.08 -1.34
C THR A 247 -6.96 -15.32 -2.62
N PRO A 248 -6.07 -15.05 -3.59
CA PRO A 248 -6.38 -14.20 -4.74
C PRO A 248 -7.67 -14.58 -5.45
N ASP A 249 -8.50 -13.55 -5.68
CA ASP A 249 -9.68 -13.60 -6.56
C ASP A 249 -9.32 -13.07 -7.95
N ASP A 250 -8.34 -13.69 -8.60
CA ASP A 250 -7.95 -13.24 -9.94
C ASP A 250 -8.99 -13.72 -10.96
N SER A 251 -9.67 -12.77 -11.61
CA SER A 251 -10.67 -13.08 -12.65
C SER A 251 -10.11 -13.14 -14.05
N GLY A 252 -8.93 -12.56 -14.28
CA GLY A 252 -8.31 -12.47 -15.59
C GLY A 252 -7.51 -13.71 -15.91
N ASP A 253 -6.66 -14.14 -14.97
CA ASP A 253 -5.69 -15.23 -15.14
C ASP A 253 -5.39 -15.95 -13.81
N ASP A 254 -4.49 -16.94 -13.85
CA ASP A 254 -4.00 -17.61 -12.65
C ASP A 254 -3.07 -16.68 -11.86
N ALA A 255 -3.49 -16.29 -10.65
CA ALA A 255 -2.59 -15.58 -9.73
C ALA A 255 -1.38 -16.44 -9.37
N TYR A 256 -0.18 -15.87 -9.40
CA TYR A 256 1.03 -16.61 -9.08
C TYR A 256 1.94 -15.96 -8.03
N ILE A 257 2.69 -16.82 -7.34
CA ILE A 257 3.89 -16.44 -6.60
C ILE A 257 5.08 -16.97 -7.38
N GLY A 258 5.96 -16.07 -7.80
CA GLY A 258 7.12 -16.37 -8.62
C GLY A 258 8.18 -17.16 -7.85
N ASP A 259 9.02 -16.46 -7.08
CA ASP A 259 9.98 -17.08 -6.16
C ASP A 259 9.42 -17.06 -4.73
N LEU A 260 9.46 -18.21 -4.04
CA LEU A 260 8.91 -18.38 -2.69
C LEU A 260 9.97 -18.86 -1.71
N TRP A 261 10.22 -18.09 -0.66
CA TRP A 261 11.18 -18.41 0.40
C TRP A 261 10.51 -18.33 1.76
N LEU A 262 10.32 -19.49 2.40
CA LEU A 262 9.72 -19.60 3.73
C LEU A 262 10.80 -19.95 4.76
N PHE A 263 11.43 -18.93 5.32
CA PHE A 263 12.44 -19.08 6.39
C PHE A 263 11.80 -19.33 7.77
N GLY A 264 10.54 -18.93 7.95
CA GLY A 264 9.74 -19.16 9.15
C GLY A 264 8.26 -18.82 8.89
N GLY A 265 7.42 -18.87 9.92
CA GLY A 265 6.01 -18.48 9.80
C GLY A 265 5.18 -19.43 8.92
N ALA A 266 4.12 -18.90 8.31
CA ALA A 266 3.25 -19.69 7.44
C ALA A 266 2.79 -18.91 6.21
N LEU A 267 2.87 -19.56 5.04
CA LEU A 267 2.00 -19.26 3.90
C LEU A 267 0.77 -20.15 4.00
N ASN A 268 -0.41 -19.54 3.97
CA ASN A 268 -1.68 -20.21 4.12
C ASN A 268 -2.62 -19.93 2.95
N ALA A 269 -2.74 -20.91 2.06
CA ALA A 269 -3.66 -20.92 0.94
C ALA A 269 -4.81 -21.92 1.13
N SER A 270 -5.03 -22.41 2.35
CA SER A 270 -6.07 -23.41 2.66
C SER A 270 -7.47 -22.84 2.82
N SER A 271 -7.66 -21.53 2.63
CA SER A 271 -8.96 -20.88 2.79
C SER A 271 -10.01 -21.49 1.86
N ALA A 272 -11.27 -21.40 2.29
CA ALA A 272 -12.41 -21.68 1.41
C ALA A 272 -12.76 -20.48 0.50
N THR A 273 -12.27 -19.28 0.84
CA THR A 273 -12.44 -18.06 0.04
C THR A 273 -11.60 -18.14 -1.24
N ASN A 274 -12.20 -17.80 -2.38
CA ASN A 274 -11.59 -17.81 -3.73
C ASN A 274 -10.84 -19.10 -4.04
N ASN A 275 -11.29 -20.21 -3.46
CA ASN A 275 -10.59 -21.49 -3.55
C ASN A 275 -10.94 -22.24 -4.84
N ASP A 276 -11.80 -21.69 -5.68
CA ASP A 276 -12.09 -22.12 -7.04
C ASP A 276 -11.13 -21.51 -8.06
N ARG A 277 -10.49 -20.37 -7.74
CA ARG A 277 -9.47 -19.73 -8.59
C ARG A 277 -8.16 -20.52 -8.64
N ALA A 278 -7.67 -20.75 -9.85
CA ALA A 278 -6.39 -21.40 -10.08
C ALA A 278 -5.22 -20.49 -9.63
N LYS A 279 -4.18 -21.15 -9.09
CA LYS A 279 -3.05 -20.51 -8.42
C LYS A 279 -1.77 -21.24 -8.76
N VAL A 280 -0.70 -20.51 -9.05
CA VAL A 280 0.59 -21.10 -9.44
C VAL A 280 1.71 -20.66 -8.48
N LEU A 281 2.54 -21.61 -8.05
CA LEU A 281 3.78 -21.32 -7.31
C LEU A 281 4.99 -21.62 -8.20
N GLY A 282 6.05 -20.84 -8.08
CA GLY A 282 7.33 -21.14 -8.73
C GLY A 282 7.46 -20.60 -10.16
N ASN A 283 6.64 -19.66 -10.59
CA ASN A 283 6.72 -19.04 -11.94
C ASN A 283 7.68 -17.83 -12.00
N GLY A 284 8.60 -17.72 -11.04
CA GLY A 284 9.50 -16.57 -10.90
C GLY A 284 10.73 -16.65 -11.81
N PRO A 285 11.60 -15.64 -11.78
CA PRO A 285 12.86 -15.65 -12.51
C PRO A 285 13.77 -16.83 -12.11
N ASN A 286 13.78 -17.21 -10.83
CA ASN A 286 14.58 -18.33 -10.33
C ASN A 286 13.78 -19.63 -10.24
N LYS A 287 12.45 -19.55 -10.25
CA LYS A 287 11.50 -20.67 -10.14
C LYS A 287 11.71 -21.48 -8.86
N ASP A 288 12.12 -20.80 -7.80
CA ASP A 288 12.53 -21.44 -6.56
C ASP A 288 11.40 -21.42 -5.53
N ILE A 289 11.12 -22.58 -4.94
CA ILE A 289 10.25 -22.73 -3.78
C ILE A 289 11.05 -23.37 -2.66
N ARG A 290 11.27 -22.64 -1.56
CA ARG A 290 12.12 -23.10 -0.45
C ARG A 290 11.37 -23.04 0.87
N VAL A 291 11.30 -24.17 1.56
CA VAL A 291 10.61 -24.30 2.85
C VAL A 291 11.61 -24.76 3.91
N PHE A 292 11.97 -23.85 4.81
CA PHE A 292 12.96 -24.10 5.87
C PHE A 292 12.29 -24.54 7.18
N LYS A 293 13.13 -25.05 8.09
CA LYS A 293 12.73 -25.51 9.42
C LYS A 293 11.90 -24.46 10.16
N GLY A 294 10.74 -24.89 10.68
CA GLY A 294 9.82 -24.03 11.43
C GLY A 294 8.88 -23.21 10.55
N ALA A 295 9.04 -23.24 9.23
CA ALA A 295 8.09 -22.66 8.29
C ALA A 295 7.01 -23.67 7.87
N VAL A 296 5.85 -23.15 7.48
CA VAL A 296 4.71 -23.94 6.98
C VAL A 296 4.27 -23.43 5.61
N LEU A 297 4.35 -24.30 4.61
CA LEU A 297 3.66 -24.13 3.33
C LEU A 297 2.33 -24.89 3.41
N ASN A 298 1.21 -24.17 3.56
CA ASN A 298 -0.11 -24.79 3.62
C ASN A 298 -0.92 -24.49 2.35
N ILE A 299 -0.95 -25.46 1.44
CA ILE A 299 -1.70 -25.39 0.17
C ILE A 299 -2.82 -26.44 0.12
N ALA A 300 -3.23 -26.96 1.27
CA ALA A 300 -4.31 -27.93 1.38
C ALA A 300 -5.68 -27.22 1.36
N ASN A 301 -6.22 -26.94 0.18
CA ASN A 301 -7.49 -26.21 0.01
C ASN A 301 -8.69 -27.09 -0.42
N ASN A 302 -8.48 -28.39 -0.57
CA ASN A 302 -9.41 -29.43 -1.02
C ASN A 302 -9.98 -29.23 -2.44
N LYS A 303 -9.28 -28.46 -3.30
CA LYS A 303 -9.74 -28.13 -4.65
C LYS A 303 -8.76 -28.56 -5.74
N GLY A 304 -7.49 -28.78 -5.38
CA GLY A 304 -6.48 -29.25 -6.34
C GLY A 304 -6.14 -28.24 -7.44
N ASN A 305 -6.43 -26.96 -7.21
CA ASN A 305 -6.19 -25.86 -8.16
C ASN A 305 -4.99 -24.98 -7.77
N ILE A 306 -4.20 -25.40 -6.78
CA ILE A 306 -2.88 -24.84 -6.52
C ILE A 306 -1.85 -25.76 -7.19
N THR A 307 -1.16 -25.23 -8.18
CA THR A 307 -0.15 -25.97 -8.96
C THR A 307 1.24 -25.38 -8.72
N LEU A 308 2.26 -26.18 -9.08
CA LEU A 308 3.63 -25.70 -9.19
C LEU A 308 3.94 -25.52 -10.68
N ASP A 309 4.64 -24.44 -11.05
CA ASP A 309 5.13 -24.26 -12.42
C ASP A 309 6.01 -25.45 -12.82
N ALA A 310 5.91 -25.87 -14.08
CA ALA A 310 6.55 -27.10 -14.56
C ALA A 310 8.08 -27.08 -14.46
N ALA A 311 8.69 -25.89 -14.48
CA ALA A 311 10.14 -25.73 -14.34
C ALA A 311 10.57 -25.33 -12.92
N SER A 312 9.63 -25.28 -11.96
CA SER A 312 9.94 -24.93 -10.58
C SER A 312 10.68 -26.03 -9.81
N GLN A 313 11.44 -25.61 -8.81
CA GLN A 313 12.16 -26.49 -7.91
C GLN A 313 11.65 -26.31 -6.48
N LEU A 314 11.21 -27.40 -5.86
CA LEU A 314 10.80 -27.43 -4.46
C LEU A 314 11.92 -27.98 -3.57
N TRP A 315 12.43 -27.14 -2.68
CA TRP A 315 13.45 -27.47 -1.69
C TRP A 315 12.84 -27.47 -0.28
N SER A 316 12.91 -28.60 0.42
CA SER A 316 12.50 -28.71 1.82
C SER A 316 13.71 -28.93 2.72
N TYR A 317 13.91 -28.01 3.67
CA TYR A 317 14.99 -28.03 4.66
C TYR A 317 14.38 -28.16 6.07
N ASP A 318 13.71 -29.28 6.34
CA ASP A 318 12.91 -29.57 7.56
C ASP A 318 11.66 -28.70 7.74
N GLY A 319 11.20 -28.05 6.68
CA GLY A 319 9.94 -27.32 6.65
C GLY A 319 8.71 -28.23 6.62
N THR A 320 7.55 -27.71 7.01
CA THR A 320 6.28 -28.44 6.91
C THR A 320 5.54 -28.05 5.63
N ILE A 321 5.18 -29.05 4.82
CA ILE A 321 4.32 -28.86 3.64
C ILE A 321 3.02 -29.60 3.89
N LYS A 322 1.89 -28.88 3.82
CA LYS A 322 0.55 -29.45 3.95
C LYS A 322 -0.12 -29.47 2.58
N LEU A 323 -0.51 -30.67 2.17
CA LEU A 323 -1.19 -30.96 0.90
C LEU A 323 -2.56 -31.59 1.19
N ASP A 324 -3.47 -31.56 0.22
CA ASP A 324 -4.75 -32.25 0.37
C ASP A 324 -4.57 -33.76 0.34
N ARG A 325 -5.56 -34.48 0.89
CA ARG A 325 -5.64 -35.94 0.86
C ARG A 325 -5.55 -36.51 -0.58
N ASN A 326 -5.94 -35.73 -1.58
CA ASN A 326 -5.97 -36.13 -2.99
C ASN A 326 -4.94 -35.39 -3.86
N SER A 327 -4.03 -34.59 -3.27
CA SER A 327 -2.95 -33.95 -4.03
C SER A 327 -1.86 -34.96 -4.39
N SER A 328 -1.30 -34.84 -5.59
CA SER A 328 -0.10 -35.57 -6.02
C SER A 328 1.12 -34.68 -5.95
N LEU A 329 2.17 -35.12 -5.26
CA LEU A 329 3.51 -34.53 -5.35
C LEU A 329 4.38 -35.42 -6.25
N SER A 330 4.77 -34.92 -7.41
CA SER A 330 5.63 -35.62 -8.36
C SER A 330 7.09 -35.25 -8.13
N PHE A 331 7.95 -36.25 -7.95
CA PHE A 331 9.40 -36.07 -7.84
C PHE A 331 10.05 -36.42 -9.18
N VAL A 332 10.78 -35.47 -9.77
CA VAL A 332 11.60 -35.71 -10.96
C VAL A 332 13.06 -35.83 -10.51
N TYR A 333 13.65 -37.00 -10.69
CA TYR A 333 15.08 -37.23 -10.47
C TYR A 333 15.79 -37.21 -11.83
N ASN A 334 16.73 -36.29 -12.02
CA ASN A 334 17.67 -36.37 -13.13
C ASN A 334 18.78 -37.36 -12.74
N ILE A 335 18.87 -38.46 -13.48
CA ILE A 335 19.92 -39.50 -13.34
C ILE A 335 21.15 -39.09 -14.13
#